data_AF-A0A7C1TH95-F1
#
_entry.id   AF-A0A7C1TH95-F1
#
_cell.length_a   1.000
_cell.length_b   1.000
_cell.length_c   1.000
_cell.angle_alpha   90.00
_cell.angle_beta   90.00
_cell.angle_gamma   90.00
#
_symmetry.space_group_name_H-M   'P 1'
#
loop_
_entity.id
_entity.type
_entity.pdbx_description
1 polymer ?
#
loop_
_entity_poly.entity_id
_entity_poly.type
_entity_poly.pdbx_seq_one_letter_code
_entity_poly.pdbx_strand_id
1 'polypeptide(L)' 'DMPMTDAYEIREALEHQVDLVIDGGHCGIDPTTVVDMTGEVPEILRYGMGAPDFIA' A
#
# COMPACT_ATOMS: atom_id res chain seq x y z
N ASP A 1 1.57 -1.23 13.21
CA ASP A 1 2.32 -2.34 12.60
C ASP A 1 2.81 -1.95 11.22
N MET A 2 3.97 -2.45 10.83
CA MET A 2 4.51 -2.30 9.48
C MET A 2 3.88 -3.34 8.56
N PRO A 3 3.74 -3.06 7.25
CA PRO A 3 3.27 -4.07 6.30
C PRO A 3 4.25 -5.26 6.26
N MET A 4 3.72 -6.47 6.18
CA MET A 4 4.52 -7.66 5.89
C MET A 4 5.05 -7.55 4.45
N THR A 5 6.36 -7.68 4.26
CA THR A 5 7.01 -7.46 2.95
C THR A 5 7.78 -8.68 2.46
N ASP A 6 8.00 -9.67 3.32
CA ASP A 6 8.62 -10.94 2.95
C ASP A 6 7.54 -11.99 2.62
N ALA A 7 7.66 -12.64 1.47
CA ALA A 7 6.66 -13.59 1.01
C ALA A 7 6.57 -14.85 1.90
N TYR A 8 7.67 -15.25 2.56
CA TYR A 8 7.68 -16.39 3.47
C TYR A 8 6.97 -16.05 4.78
N GLU A 9 7.18 -14.84 5.32
CA GLU A 9 6.44 -14.35 6.49
C GLU A 9 4.94 -14.23 6.20
N ILE A 10 4.58 -13.67 5.04
CA ILE A 10 3.18 -13.56 4.59
C ILE A 10 2.55 -14.95 4.47
N ARG A 11 3.26 -15.92 3.90
CA ARG A 11 2.78 -17.31 3.78
C ARG A 11 2.54 -17.92 5.15
N GLU A 12 3.51 -17.84 6.07
CA GLU A 12 3.36 -18.38 7.43
C GLU A 12 2.12 -17.81 8.15
N ALA A 13 1.83 -16.53 7.94
CA ALA A 13 0.67 -15.87 8.56
C ALA A 13 -0.67 -16.19 7.85
N LEU A 14 -0.68 -16.31 6.52
CA LEU A 14 -1.92 -16.24 5.72
C LEU A 14 -2.20 -17.45 4.82
N GLU A 15 -1.33 -18.47 4.73
CA GLU A 15 -1.47 -19.59 3.75
C GLU A 15 -2.77 -20.40 3.85
N HIS A 16 -3.50 -20.30 4.97
CA HIS A 16 -4.80 -20.95 5.16
C HIS A 16 -6.00 -20.00 4.99
N GLN A 17 -5.73 -18.71 4.76
CA GLN A 17 -6.73 -17.65 4.64
C GLN A 17 -6.87 -17.13 3.20
N VAL A 18 -5.90 -17.42 2.34
CA VAL A 18 -5.88 -17.01 0.93
C VAL A 18 -5.58 -18.20 0.02
N ASP A 19 -6.05 -18.15 -1.22
CA ASP A 19 -5.82 -19.22 -2.19
C ASP A 19 -4.36 -19.30 -2.68
N LEU A 20 -3.66 -18.17 -2.70
CA LEU A 20 -2.30 -18.06 -3.24
C LEU A 20 -1.52 -16.91 -2.62
N VAL A 21 -0.21 -17.12 -2.45
CA VAL A 21 0.80 -16.10 -2.17
C VAL A 21 1.78 -16.05 -3.34
N ILE A 22 2.05 -14.86 -3.87
CA ILE A 22 2.98 -14.64 -4.99
C ILE A 22 4.25 -13.95 -4.45
N ASP A 23 5.39 -14.59 -4.61
CA ASP A 23 6.70 -13.98 -4.35
C ASP A 23 7.13 -13.13 -5.54
N GLY A 24 6.99 -11.81 -5.43
CA GLY A 24 7.39 -10.82 -6.42
C GLY A 24 8.80 -10.25 -6.19
N GLY A 25 9.56 -10.79 -5.24
CA GLY A 25 10.80 -10.19 -4.77
C GLY A 25 10.58 -8.93 -3.92
N HIS A 26 11.65 -8.15 -3.72
CA HIS A 26 11.64 -7.00 -2.83
C HIS A 26 10.88 -5.81 -3.43
N CYS A 27 9.93 -5.26 -2.65
CA CYS A 27 9.22 -4.02 -2.93
C CYS A 27 9.43 -3.02 -1.78
N GLY A 28 9.31 -1.72 -2.07
CA GLY A 28 9.40 -0.68 -1.04
C GLY A 28 8.26 -0.77 -0.01
N ILE A 29 8.53 -0.29 1.20
CA ILE A 29 7.57 -0.32 2.32
C ILE A 29 6.78 1.00 2.46
N ASP A 30 7.23 2.04 1.76
CA ASP A 30 6.63 3.36 1.84
C ASP A 30 5.23 3.35 1.22
N PRO A 31 4.21 3.87 1.93
CA PRO A 31 2.84 3.82 1.47
C PRO A 31 2.62 4.73 0.26
N THR A 32 1.51 4.49 -0.43
CA THR A 32 1.00 5.40 -1.45
C THR A 32 0.38 6.65 -0.83
N THR A 33 0.39 7.73 -1.60
CA THR A 33 -0.41 8.93 -1.33
C THR A 33 -1.89 8.61 -1.49
N VAL A 34 -2.71 9.05 -0.54
CA VAL A 34 -4.16 8.86 -0.55
C VAL A 34 -4.83 10.22 -0.71
N VAL A 35 -5.69 10.31 -1.72
CA VAL A 35 -6.44 11.52 -2.08
C VAL A 35 -7.93 11.20 -1.99
N ASP A 36 -8.65 11.94 -1.18
CA ASP A 36 -10.11 11.95 -1.17
C ASP A 36 -10.62 12.79 -2.34
N MET A 37 -11.44 12.17 -3.20
CA MET A 37 -12.07 12.81 -4.35
C MET A 37 -13.60 12.75 -4.26
N THR A 38 -14.15 12.58 -3.06
CA THR A 38 -15.61 12.49 -2.85
C THR A 38 -16.29 13.85 -2.78
N GLY A 39 -15.53 14.92 -2.48
CA GLY A 39 -15.99 16.31 -2.45
C GLY A 39 -15.75 17.07 -3.77
N GLU A 40 -16.13 18.35 -3.80
CA GLU A 40 -15.89 19.23 -4.95
C GLU A 40 -14.41 19.57 -5.15
N VAL A 41 -13.64 19.60 -4.05
CA VAL A 41 -12.20 19.87 -4.05
C VAL A 41 -11.48 18.63 -3.52
N PRO A 42 -10.47 18.10 -4.24
CA PRO A 42 -9.69 16.96 -3.75
C PRO A 42 -8.92 17.30 -2.47
N GLU A 43 -8.90 16.36 -1.52
CA GLU A 43 -8.19 16.52 -0.25
C GLU A 43 -7.13 15.42 -0.07
N ILE A 44 -5.92 15.78 0.35
CA ILE A 44 -4.87 14.80 0.63
C ILE A 44 -5.08 14.24 2.05
N LEU A 45 -5.45 12.97 2.15
CA LEU A 45 -5.64 12.29 3.44
C LEU A 45 -4.32 11.72 3.99
N ARG A 46 -3.40 11.33 3.11
CA ARG A 46 -2.07 10.81 3.49
C ARG A 46 -1.05 11.10 2.41
N TYR A 47 0.10 11.64 2.81
CA TYR A 47 1.27 11.75 1.95
C TYR A 47 2.05 10.43 1.93
N GLY A 48 2.45 9.99 0.75
CA GLY A 48 3.27 8.81 0.52
C GLY A 48 4.20 9.01 -0.68
N MET A 49 4.57 7.93 -1.37
CA MET A 49 5.55 7.98 -2.46
C MET A 49 5.08 8.72 -3.73
N GLY A 50 3.78 8.99 -3.88
CA GLY A 50 3.25 9.75 -5.00
C GLY A 50 3.30 11.24 -4.73
N ALA A 51 4.09 12.01 -5.49
CA ALA A 51 4.11 13.46 -5.39
C ALA A 51 2.74 14.06 -5.80
N PRO A 52 2.04 14.77 -4.90
CA PRO A 52 0.71 15.31 -5.19
C PRO A 52 0.75 16.73 -5.77
N ASP A 53 1.90 17.19 -6.28
CA ASP A 53 2.11 18.55 -6.77
C ASP A 53 1.14 18.97 -7.90
N PHE A 54 0.47 18.00 -8.54
CA PHE A 54 -0.56 18.22 -9.56
C PHE A 54 -1.96 18.55 -8.98
N ILE A 55 -2.14 18.44 -7.66
CA ILE A 55 -3.40 18.73 -6.94
C ILE A 55 -3.39 20.18 -6.39
N ALA A 56 -2.23 20.84 -6.40
CA ALA A 56 -2.03 22.20 -5.89
C ALA A 56 -2.37 23.30 -6.91
#